data_AF-A0A830G8D3-F1
#
_entry.id   AF-A0A830G8D3-F1
#
_cell.length_a   1.000
_cell.length_b   1.000
_cell.length_c   1.000
_cell.angle_alpha   90.00
_cell.angle_beta   90.00
_cell.angle_gamma   90.00
#
_symmetry.space_group_name_H-M   'P 1'
#
loop_
_entity.id
_entity.type
_entity.pdbx_description
1 polymer ?
#
loop_
_entity_poly.entity_id
_entity_poly.type
_entity_poly.pdbx_seq_one_letter_code
_entity_poly.pdbx_strand_id
1 'polypeptide(L)'
;MSDDEAEDCTETASEDIDQNTALEQWKFYGQSTHQVSNRRLKNNRFYLRLLIALLGVAGIGGKLGFITPVGILFIGAIGLPFCVLWTFHILSYKQLNSGKYRVLWQMAEHLPYDPFQMEWDRLKEGEKPDVYIKHTTVEVWWPRVFGFFYAVLVIFGALSLLDELSFYWWGVGILTVIWLIYALLVLKGKSPTQKYWDYTGE
;
A
#
# COMPACT_ATOMS: atom_id res chain seq x y z
N MET A 1 -41.97 -25.78 39.52
CA MET A 1 -41.90 -25.94 38.05
C MET A 1 -42.27 -24.62 37.35
N SER A 2 -41.96 -23.47 37.96
CA SER A 2 -42.34 -22.13 37.46
C SER A 2 -41.17 -21.15 37.49
N ASP A 3 -40.23 -21.36 38.41
CA ASP A 3 -39.15 -20.39 38.66
C ASP A 3 -37.92 -20.74 37.79
N ASP A 4 -37.57 -22.04 37.69
CA ASP A 4 -36.48 -22.52 36.81
C ASP A 4 -36.74 -22.22 35.32
N GLU A 5 -37.99 -22.33 34.83
CA GLU A 5 -38.34 -22.02 33.43
C GLU A 5 -38.27 -20.51 33.14
N ALA A 6 -38.58 -19.67 34.14
CA ALA A 6 -38.53 -18.22 33.99
C ALA A 6 -37.08 -17.69 34.04
N GLU A 7 -36.23 -18.32 34.84
CA GLU A 7 -34.80 -18.01 34.94
C GLU A 7 -34.08 -18.40 33.64
N ASP A 8 -34.33 -19.61 33.11
CA ASP A 8 -33.81 -20.11 31.83
C ASP A 8 -34.21 -19.22 30.64
N CYS A 9 -35.49 -18.81 30.56
CA CYS A 9 -35.96 -17.88 29.53
C CYS A 9 -35.30 -16.50 29.62
N THR A 10 -35.00 -16.03 30.83
CA THR A 10 -34.39 -14.71 31.06
C THR A 10 -32.90 -14.72 30.72
N GLU A 11 -32.20 -15.80 31.08
CA GLU A 11 -30.79 -16.02 30.75
C GLU A 11 -30.61 -16.11 29.22
N THR A 12 -31.40 -16.96 28.56
CA THR A 12 -31.37 -17.14 27.09
C THR A 12 -31.65 -15.83 26.35
N ALA A 13 -32.66 -15.06 26.78
CA ALA A 13 -32.99 -13.77 26.16
C ALA A 13 -31.90 -12.72 26.36
N SER A 14 -31.22 -12.72 27.51
CA SER A 14 -30.11 -11.81 27.79
C SER A 14 -28.87 -12.13 26.94
N GLU A 15 -28.57 -13.42 26.75
CA GLU A 15 -27.47 -13.93 25.93
C GLU A 15 -27.71 -13.62 24.44
N ASP A 16 -28.93 -13.80 23.94
CA ASP A 16 -29.32 -13.44 22.57
C ASP A 16 -29.18 -11.93 22.29
N ILE A 17 -29.54 -11.08 23.26
CA ILE A 17 -29.41 -9.61 23.16
C ILE A 17 -27.93 -9.19 23.14
N ASP A 18 -27.08 -9.81 23.97
CA ASP A 18 -25.64 -9.53 24.02
C ASP A 18 -24.95 -9.94 22.72
N GLN A 19 -25.25 -11.15 22.21
CA GLN A 19 -24.76 -11.66 20.94
C GLN A 19 -25.16 -10.76 19.75
N ASN A 20 -26.40 -10.27 19.73
CA ASN A 20 -26.84 -9.35 18.67
C ASN A 20 -26.10 -7.99 18.75
N THR A 21 -25.87 -7.49 19.96
CA THR A 21 -25.10 -6.24 20.18
C THR A 21 -23.64 -6.39 19.74
N ALA A 22 -22.98 -7.50 20.09
CA ALA A 22 -21.61 -7.81 19.67
C ALA A 22 -21.50 -7.90 18.14
N LEU A 23 -22.48 -8.55 17.50
CA LEU A 23 -22.57 -8.66 16.04
C LEU A 23 -22.73 -7.29 15.37
N GLU A 24 -23.57 -6.41 15.91
CA GLU A 24 -23.77 -5.06 15.37
C GLU A 24 -22.50 -4.21 15.47
N GLN A 25 -21.82 -4.23 16.62
CA GLN A 25 -20.55 -3.54 16.80
C GLN A 25 -19.49 -4.06 15.84
N TRP A 26 -19.38 -5.38 15.70
CA TRP A 26 -18.46 -6.02 14.75
C TRP A 26 -18.76 -5.62 13.30
N LYS A 27 -20.04 -5.64 12.89
CA LYS A 27 -20.47 -5.21 11.53
C LYS A 27 -20.09 -3.76 11.27
N PHE A 28 -20.40 -2.85 12.19
CA PHE A 28 -20.10 -1.43 12.06
C PHE A 28 -18.59 -1.18 11.98
N TYR A 29 -17.82 -1.82 12.86
CA TYR A 29 -16.37 -1.69 12.86
C TYR A 29 -15.74 -2.30 11.60
N GLY A 30 -16.23 -3.46 11.16
CA GLY A 30 -15.84 -4.12 9.91
C GLY A 30 -16.08 -3.24 8.69
N GLN A 31 -17.23 -2.56 8.62
CA GLN A 31 -17.52 -1.58 7.57
C GLN A 31 -16.50 -0.42 7.60
N SER A 32 -16.13 0.08 8.78
CA SER A 32 -15.10 1.12 8.92
C SER A 32 -13.73 0.66 8.38
N THR A 33 -13.37 -0.61 8.62
CA THR A 33 -12.12 -1.23 8.16
C THR A 33 -12.12 -1.39 6.64
N HIS A 34 -13.22 -1.88 6.06
CA HIS A 34 -13.39 -1.95 4.61
C HIS A 34 -13.32 -0.57 3.94
N GLN A 35 -13.84 0.49 4.58
CA GLN A 35 -13.71 1.85 4.07
C GLN A 35 -12.24 2.32 4.00
N VAL A 36 -11.37 1.92 4.93
CA VAL A 36 -9.93 2.22 4.87
C VAL A 36 -9.30 1.57 3.63
N SER A 37 -9.61 0.31 3.38
CA SER A 37 -9.16 -0.40 2.16
C SER A 37 -9.64 0.30 0.88
N ASN A 38 -10.89 0.76 0.83
CA ASN A 38 -11.42 1.54 -0.29
C ASN A 38 -10.73 2.90 -0.46
N ARG A 39 -10.39 3.59 0.64
CA ARG A 39 -9.62 4.85 0.61
C ARG A 39 -8.21 4.62 0.05
N ARG A 40 -7.53 3.53 0.45
CA ARG A 40 -6.23 3.11 -0.10
C ARG A 40 -6.29 2.91 -1.61
N LEU A 41 -7.28 2.18 -2.12
CA LEU A 41 -7.46 1.96 -3.56
C LEU A 41 -7.72 3.27 -4.32
N LYS A 42 -8.56 4.16 -3.77
CA LYS A 42 -8.80 5.50 -4.35
C LYS A 42 -7.52 6.33 -4.39
N ASN A 43 -6.75 6.35 -3.30
CA ASN A 43 -5.49 7.05 -3.20
C ASN A 43 -4.44 6.50 -4.20
N ASN A 44 -4.34 5.18 -4.32
CA ASN A 44 -3.44 4.54 -5.30
C ASN A 44 -3.79 4.96 -6.73
N ARG A 45 -5.08 4.94 -7.09
CA ARG A 45 -5.52 5.42 -8.42
C ARG A 45 -5.24 6.90 -8.62
N PHE A 46 -5.37 7.72 -7.58
CA PHE A 46 -5.04 9.15 -7.65
C PHE A 46 -3.57 9.37 -8.00
N TYR A 47 -2.64 8.77 -7.25
CA TYR A 47 -1.21 8.91 -7.53
C TYR A 47 -0.83 8.35 -8.91
N LEU A 48 -1.36 7.20 -9.29
CA LEU A 48 -1.12 6.62 -10.61
C LEU A 48 -1.54 7.59 -11.73
N ARG A 49 -2.75 8.16 -11.65
CA ARG A 49 -3.24 9.13 -12.64
C ARG A 49 -2.43 10.41 -12.65
N LEU A 50 -2.08 10.94 -11.47
CA LEU A 50 -1.26 12.14 -11.34
C LEU A 50 0.10 11.96 -12.01
N LEU A 51 0.78 10.85 -11.74
CA LEU A 51 2.11 10.57 -12.29
C LEU A 51 2.05 10.26 -13.79
N ILE A 52 1.08 9.47 -14.25
CA ILE A 52 0.88 9.25 -15.69
C ILE A 52 0.59 10.56 -16.42
N ALA A 53 -0.27 11.42 -15.85
CA ALA A 53 -0.58 12.72 -16.45
C ALA A 53 0.67 13.61 -16.55
N LEU A 54 1.48 13.66 -15.49
CA LEU A 54 2.71 14.44 -15.46
C LEU A 54 3.75 13.92 -16.47
N LEU A 55 3.88 12.61 -16.65
CA LEU A 55 4.69 12.02 -17.74
C LEU A 55 4.10 12.31 -19.13
N GLY A 56 2.77 12.30 -19.26
CA GLY A 56 2.07 12.65 -20.49
C GLY A 56 2.34 14.10 -20.91
N VAL A 57 2.34 15.04 -19.97
CA VAL A 57 2.73 16.44 -20.20
C VAL A 57 4.18 16.52 -20.70
N ALA A 58 5.10 15.77 -20.09
CA ALA A 58 6.49 15.70 -20.56
C ALA A 58 6.60 15.20 -22.01
N GLY A 59 5.92 14.09 -22.33
CA GLY A 59 5.96 13.49 -23.66
C GLY A 59 5.33 14.36 -24.76
N ILE A 60 4.14 14.91 -24.48
CA ILE A 60 3.44 15.82 -25.41
C ILE A 60 4.23 17.11 -25.59
N GLY A 61 4.76 17.69 -24.52
CA GLY A 61 5.53 18.92 -24.58
C GLY A 61 6.86 18.78 -25.30
N GLY A 62 7.52 17.62 -25.16
CA GLY A 62 8.69 17.28 -25.98
C GLY A 62 8.34 17.20 -27.46
N LYS A 63 7.23 16.53 -27.81
CA LYS A 63 6.78 16.39 -29.21
C LYS A 63 6.42 17.73 -29.87
N LEU A 64 5.78 18.63 -29.10
CA LEU A 64 5.34 19.94 -29.59
C LEU A 64 6.43 21.01 -29.48
N GLY A 65 7.61 20.68 -28.94
CA GLY A 65 8.77 21.57 -28.89
C GLY A 65 8.67 22.72 -27.88
N PHE A 66 7.70 22.69 -26.96
CA PHE A 66 7.53 23.75 -25.94
C PHE A 66 8.15 23.41 -24.59
N ILE A 67 8.63 22.18 -24.39
CA ILE A 67 9.34 21.79 -23.18
C ILE A 67 10.83 22.07 -23.33
N THR A 68 11.37 22.83 -22.38
CA THR A 68 12.80 23.12 -22.26
C THR A 68 13.48 22.12 -21.31
N PRO A 69 14.82 22.04 -21.32
CA PRO A 69 15.57 21.26 -20.33
C PRO A 69 15.18 21.59 -18.87
N VAL A 70 14.95 22.88 -18.58
CA VAL A 70 14.43 23.34 -17.28
C VAL A 70 13.06 22.72 -16.98
N GLY A 71 12.15 22.70 -17.96
CA GLY A 71 10.84 22.08 -17.81
C GLY A 71 10.90 20.58 -17.53
N ILE A 72 11.80 19.85 -18.21
CA ILE A 72 12.01 18.42 -17.97
C ILE A 72 12.55 18.18 -16.55
N LEU A 73 13.56 18.95 -16.15
CA LEU A 73 14.13 18.88 -14.81
C LEU A 73 13.06 19.15 -13.75
N PHE A 74 12.22 20.16 -13.95
CA PHE A 74 11.15 20.52 -13.03
C PHE A 74 10.09 19.41 -12.90
N ILE A 75 9.68 18.82 -14.02
CA ILE A 75 8.76 17.67 -14.02
C ILE A 75 9.36 16.48 -13.24
N GLY A 76 10.63 16.17 -13.49
CA GLY A 76 11.38 15.15 -12.74
C GLY A 76 11.42 15.43 -11.24
N ALA A 77 11.79 16.67 -10.88
CA ALA A 77 11.94 17.13 -9.51
C ALA A 77 10.62 17.13 -8.72
N ILE A 78 9.47 17.32 -9.38
CA ILE A 78 8.15 17.21 -8.75
C ILE A 78 7.68 15.75 -8.65
N GLY A 79 7.93 14.95 -9.70
CA GLY A 79 7.47 13.56 -9.75
C GLY A 79 8.12 12.67 -8.68
N LEU A 80 9.40 12.89 -8.38
CA LEU A 80 10.13 12.14 -7.36
C LEU A 80 9.50 12.24 -5.96
N PRO A 81 9.28 13.43 -5.37
CA PRO A 81 8.54 13.60 -4.12
C PRO A 81 7.17 12.94 -4.13
N PHE A 82 6.40 13.02 -5.22
CA PHE A 82 5.10 12.36 -5.28
C PHE A 82 5.20 10.83 -5.23
N CYS A 83 6.25 10.22 -5.79
CA CYS A 83 6.51 8.78 -5.64
C CYS A 83 6.83 8.40 -4.19
N VAL A 84 7.60 9.25 -3.48
CA VAL A 84 7.89 9.05 -2.05
C VAL A 84 6.62 9.18 -1.21
N LEU A 85 5.82 10.23 -1.43
CA LEU A 85 4.54 10.44 -0.74
C LEU A 85 3.57 9.29 -1.01
N TRP A 86 3.51 8.78 -2.24
CA TRP A 86 2.68 7.62 -2.57
C TRP A 86 3.09 6.40 -1.74
N THR A 87 4.40 6.14 -1.62
CA THR A 87 4.93 5.04 -0.80
C THR A 87 4.51 5.19 0.68
N PHE A 88 4.61 6.40 1.23
CA PHE A 88 4.19 6.65 2.61
C PHE A 88 2.68 6.49 2.81
N HIS A 89 1.85 6.90 1.85
CA HIS A 89 0.41 6.65 1.94
C HIS A 89 0.08 5.16 1.92
N ILE A 90 0.71 4.37 1.04
CA ILE A 90 0.52 2.91 1.01
C ILE A 90 0.88 2.29 2.38
N LEU A 91 2.01 2.69 2.95
CA LEU A 91 2.47 2.22 4.25
C LEU A 91 1.52 2.61 5.39
N SER A 92 1.09 3.88 5.42
CA SER A 92 0.15 4.39 6.42
C SER A 92 -1.18 3.64 6.39
N TYR A 93 -1.74 3.43 5.19
CA TYR A 93 -2.96 2.63 5.05
C TYR A 93 -2.75 1.17 5.45
N LYS A 94 -1.61 0.55 5.10
CA LYS A 94 -1.28 -0.82 5.55
C LYS A 94 -1.28 -0.89 7.08
N GLN A 95 -0.58 0.02 7.76
CA GLN A 95 -0.46 0.03 9.21
C GLN A 95 -1.81 0.22 9.89
N LEU A 96 -2.58 1.23 9.47
CA LEU A 96 -3.90 1.49 10.03
C LEU A 96 -4.86 0.31 9.83
N ASN A 97 -4.88 -0.26 8.62
CA ASN A 97 -5.75 -1.39 8.30
C ASN A 97 -5.36 -2.63 9.11
N SER A 98 -4.06 -2.88 9.31
CA SER A 98 -3.58 -4.01 10.11
C SER A 98 -4.02 -3.88 11.58
N GLY A 99 -3.87 -2.69 12.18
CA GLY A 99 -4.35 -2.43 13.54
C GLY A 99 -5.87 -2.61 13.66
N LYS A 100 -6.63 -2.14 12.68
CA LYS A 100 -8.08 -2.33 12.63
C LYS A 100 -8.48 -3.80 12.49
N TYR A 101 -7.83 -4.57 11.63
CA TYR A 101 -8.12 -6.01 11.49
C TYR A 101 -7.83 -6.78 12.77
N ARG A 102 -6.80 -6.41 13.54
CA ARG A 102 -6.52 -7.04 14.83
C ARG A 102 -7.65 -6.81 15.85
N VAL A 103 -8.14 -5.57 15.95
CA VAL A 103 -9.30 -5.27 16.80
C VAL A 103 -10.55 -6.00 16.30
N LEU A 104 -10.78 -6.03 14.97
CA LEU A 104 -11.92 -6.72 14.38
C LEU A 104 -11.89 -8.23 14.65
N TRP A 105 -10.71 -8.84 14.67
CA TRP A 105 -10.52 -10.24 14.99
C TRP A 105 -10.80 -10.52 16.48
N GLN A 106 -10.28 -9.71 17.40
CA GLN A 106 -10.62 -9.83 18.84
C GLN A 106 -12.12 -9.69 19.11
N MET A 107 -12.80 -8.82 18.37
CA MET A 107 -14.27 -8.71 18.43
C MET A 107 -14.95 -9.98 17.90
N ALA A 108 -14.38 -10.62 16.87
CA ALA A 108 -14.93 -11.84 16.26
C ALA A 108 -14.85 -13.07 17.18
N GLU A 109 -13.94 -13.09 18.16
CA GLU A 109 -13.83 -14.17 19.16
C GLU A 109 -15.10 -14.34 20.01
N HIS A 110 -15.93 -13.29 20.10
CA HIS A 110 -17.20 -13.30 20.84
C HIS A 110 -18.39 -13.75 19.98
N LEU A 111 -18.17 -13.97 18.68
CA LEU A 111 -19.19 -14.43 17.73
C LEU A 111 -19.16 -15.96 17.61
N PRO A 112 -20.29 -16.59 17.23
CA PRO A 112 -20.40 -18.06 17.16
C PRO A 112 -19.49 -18.71 16.10
N TYR A 113 -18.89 -17.92 15.20
CA TYR A 113 -18.01 -18.42 14.16
C TYR A 113 -16.90 -17.41 13.84
N ASP A 114 -15.67 -17.90 13.70
CA ASP A 114 -14.50 -17.10 13.36
C ASP A 114 -13.99 -17.41 11.93
N PRO A 115 -14.59 -16.78 10.90
CA PRO A 115 -14.13 -16.95 9.53
C PRO A 115 -12.76 -16.30 9.28
N PHE A 116 -12.34 -15.32 10.10
CA PHE A 116 -11.08 -14.60 9.90
C PHE A 116 -9.89 -15.49 10.21
N GLN A 117 -9.91 -16.17 11.36
CA GLN A 117 -8.86 -17.12 11.71
C GLN A 117 -8.79 -18.25 10.67
N MET A 118 -9.95 -18.78 10.27
CA MET A 118 -10.03 -19.83 9.26
C MET A 118 -9.48 -19.42 7.89
N GLU A 119 -9.67 -18.16 7.49
CA GLU A 119 -9.07 -17.60 6.27
C GLU A 119 -7.56 -17.41 6.44
N TRP A 120 -7.13 -16.83 7.55
CA TRP A 120 -5.72 -16.54 7.82
C TRP A 120 -4.85 -17.82 7.90
N ASP A 121 -5.38 -18.89 8.51
CA ASP A 121 -4.76 -20.21 8.56
C ASP A 121 -4.61 -20.85 7.17
N ARG A 122 -5.62 -20.68 6.31
CA ARG A 122 -5.57 -21.15 4.91
C ARG A 122 -4.55 -20.37 4.10
N LEU A 123 -4.38 -19.08 4.40
CA LEU A 123 -3.35 -18.24 3.80
C LEU A 123 -1.95 -18.42 4.43
N LYS A 124 -1.79 -19.42 5.32
CA LYS A 124 -0.52 -19.72 6.02
C LYS A 124 0.09 -18.49 6.67
N GLU A 125 -0.77 -17.66 7.26
CA GLU A 125 -0.39 -16.45 7.97
C GLU A 125 0.44 -15.45 7.13
N GLY A 126 0.41 -15.61 5.80
CA GLY A 126 1.24 -14.85 4.87
C GLY A 126 2.75 -15.08 5.05
N GLU A 127 3.17 -16.20 5.64
CA GLU A 127 4.58 -16.62 5.73
C GLU A 127 5.08 -17.23 4.41
N LYS A 128 4.17 -17.83 3.65
CA LYS A 128 4.45 -18.58 2.43
C LYS A 128 4.00 -17.80 1.18
N PRO A 129 4.92 -17.18 0.43
CA PRO A 129 4.58 -16.40 -0.77
C PRO A 129 3.95 -17.23 -1.89
N ASP A 130 4.18 -18.54 -1.92
CA ASP A 130 3.55 -19.50 -2.84
C ASP A 130 2.05 -19.69 -2.55
N VAL A 131 1.62 -19.43 -1.31
CA VAL A 131 0.23 -19.52 -0.89
C VAL A 131 -0.45 -18.15 -0.96
N TYR A 132 0.20 -17.12 -0.41
CA TYR A 132 -0.38 -15.78 -0.35
C TYR A 132 0.68 -14.68 -0.53
N ILE A 133 0.51 -13.90 -1.59
CA ILE A 133 1.28 -12.68 -1.82
C ILE A 133 0.53 -11.51 -1.21
N LYS A 134 1.13 -10.90 -0.17
CA LYS A 134 0.59 -9.71 0.48
C LYS A 134 0.43 -8.57 -0.53
N HIS A 135 -0.78 -8.01 -0.64
CA HIS A 135 -1.09 -6.95 -1.60
C HIS A 135 -0.15 -5.74 -1.51
N THR A 136 0.24 -5.36 -0.28
CA THR A 136 1.17 -4.25 -0.05
C THR A 136 2.56 -4.48 -0.64
N THR A 137 3.02 -5.73 -0.70
CA THR A 137 4.31 -6.07 -1.31
C THR A 137 4.32 -5.68 -2.78
N VAL A 138 3.20 -5.88 -3.48
CA VAL A 138 3.06 -5.52 -4.90
C VAL A 138 2.86 -4.01 -5.08
N GLU A 139 1.98 -3.39 -4.30
CA GLU A 139 1.62 -1.98 -4.49
C GLU A 139 2.80 -1.01 -4.43
N VAL A 140 3.78 -1.31 -3.58
CA VAL A 140 4.93 -0.44 -3.30
C VAL A 140 5.93 -0.40 -4.45
N TRP A 141 5.91 -1.40 -5.33
CA TRP A 141 6.73 -1.38 -6.53
C TRP A 141 6.30 -0.31 -7.52
N TRP A 142 5.01 0.03 -7.59
CA TRP A 142 4.53 1.06 -8.50
C TRP A 142 5.22 2.42 -8.29
N PRO A 143 5.21 3.02 -7.08
CA PRO A 143 5.94 4.26 -6.85
C PRO A 143 7.44 4.16 -7.17
N ARG A 144 8.09 3.01 -6.96
CA ARG A 144 9.51 2.82 -7.27
C ARG A 144 9.79 2.79 -8.77
N VAL A 145 8.91 2.17 -9.56
CA VAL A 145 8.99 2.14 -11.03
C VAL A 145 8.78 3.56 -11.59
N PHE A 146 7.77 4.29 -11.12
CA PHE A 146 7.60 5.69 -11.52
C PHE A 146 8.77 6.56 -11.08
N GLY A 147 9.28 6.36 -9.86
CA GLY A 147 10.45 7.07 -9.34
C GLY A 147 11.68 6.90 -10.22
N PHE A 148 11.90 5.69 -10.78
CA PHE A 148 12.96 5.47 -11.77
C PHE A 148 12.79 6.34 -13.01
N PHE A 149 11.59 6.40 -13.61
CA PHE A 149 11.35 7.24 -14.79
C PHE A 149 11.54 8.73 -14.50
N TYR A 150 11.08 9.22 -13.34
CA TYR A 150 11.33 10.62 -12.97
C TYR A 150 12.79 10.91 -12.67
N ALA A 151 13.54 9.97 -12.09
CA ALA A 151 14.98 10.12 -11.91
C ALA A 151 15.71 10.24 -13.25
N VAL A 152 15.31 9.47 -14.28
CA VAL A 152 15.83 9.61 -15.65
C VAL A 152 15.54 11.02 -16.20
N LEU A 153 14.34 11.56 -15.99
CA LEU A 153 14.02 12.94 -16.40
C LEU A 153 14.90 13.98 -15.68
N VAL A 154 15.15 13.80 -14.39
CA VAL A 154 16.06 14.68 -13.63
C VAL A 154 17.47 14.61 -14.20
N ILE A 155 18.01 13.41 -14.47
CA ILE A 155 19.35 13.24 -15.06
C ILE A 155 19.41 13.92 -16.43
N PHE A 156 18.43 13.68 -17.30
CA PHE A 156 18.38 14.29 -18.62
C PHE A 156 18.32 15.82 -18.53
N GLY A 157 17.39 16.36 -17.75
CA GLY A 157 17.21 17.80 -17.58
C GLY A 157 18.44 18.47 -16.99
N ALA A 158 19.07 17.87 -15.98
CA ALA A 158 20.28 18.39 -15.36
C ALA A 158 21.48 18.38 -16.32
N LEU A 159 21.77 17.25 -16.98
CA LEU A 159 22.88 17.15 -17.93
C LEU A 159 22.69 18.07 -19.15
N SER A 160 21.45 18.22 -19.61
CA SER A 160 21.12 19.14 -20.70
C SER A 160 21.29 20.61 -20.32
N LEU A 161 21.20 20.98 -19.03
CA LEU A 161 21.48 22.34 -18.56
C LEU A 161 22.97 22.60 -18.38
N LEU A 162 23.76 21.56 -18.19
CA LEU A 162 25.22 21.62 -18.06
C LEU A 162 25.94 21.45 -19.41
N ASP A 163 25.20 21.26 -20.51
CA ASP A 163 25.73 20.91 -21.84
C ASP A 163 26.58 19.62 -21.86
N GLU A 164 26.33 18.71 -20.91
CA GLU A 164 27.10 17.47 -20.67
C GLU A 164 26.30 16.21 -21.06
N LEU A 165 25.55 16.28 -22.16
CA LEU A 165 24.64 15.20 -22.59
C LEU A 165 25.39 13.92 -22.99
N SER A 166 26.70 14.00 -23.26
CA SER A 166 27.59 12.87 -23.51
C SER A 166 27.56 11.83 -22.36
N PHE A 167 27.33 12.27 -21.13
CA PHE A 167 27.26 11.42 -19.94
C PHE A 167 25.88 10.81 -19.68
N TYR A 168 24.87 11.10 -20.50
CA TYR A 168 23.49 10.66 -20.28
C TYR A 168 23.38 9.13 -20.14
N TRP A 169 23.94 8.38 -21.09
CA TRP A 169 23.88 6.91 -21.07
C TRP A 169 24.63 6.30 -19.89
N TRP A 170 25.72 6.94 -19.45
CA TRP A 170 26.42 6.55 -18.22
C TRP A 170 25.55 6.78 -16.99
N GLY A 171 24.90 7.94 -16.89
CA GLY A 171 24.00 8.26 -15.78
C GLY A 171 22.82 7.28 -15.69
N VAL A 172 22.16 6.99 -16.82
CA VAL A 172 21.07 6.01 -16.89
C VAL A 172 21.58 4.59 -16.60
N GLY A 173 22.75 4.22 -17.12
CA GLY A 173 23.38 2.92 -16.84
C GLY A 173 23.66 2.72 -15.35
N ILE A 174 24.25 3.72 -14.68
CA ILE A 174 24.49 3.68 -13.23
C ILE A 174 23.17 3.60 -12.47
N LEU A 175 22.18 4.42 -12.82
CA LEU A 175 20.86 4.42 -12.19
C LEU A 175 20.16 3.06 -12.32
N THR A 176 20.18 2.45 -13.50
CA THR A 176 19.57 1.11 -13.73
C THR A 176 20.25 0.03 -12.91
N VAL A 177 21.58 0.04 -12.82
CA VAL A 177 22.34 -0.92 -11.99
C VAL A 177 21.98 -0.73 -10.51
N ILE A 178 21.97 0.50 -10.01
CA ILE A 178 21.56 0.80 -8.62
C ILE A 178 20.13 0.32 -8.37
N TRP A 179 19.21 0.61 -9.30
CA TRP A 179 17.81 0.21 -9.19
C TRP A 179 17.64 -1.32 -9.19
N LEU A 180 18.37 -2.04 -10.05
CA LEU A 180 18.34 -3.51 -10.11
C LEU A 180 18.93 -4.13 -8.85
N ILE A 181 20.05 -3.61 -8.35
CA ILE A 181 20.66 -4.07 -7.08
C ILE A 181 19.67 -3.84 -5.93
N TYR A 182 19.10 -2.64 -5.83
CA TYR A 182 18.07 -2.33 -4.83
C TYR A 182 16.87 -3.27 -4.96
N ALA A 183 16.39 -3.50 -6.18
CA ALA A 183 15.28 -4.39 -6.46
C ALA A 183 15.56 -5.82 -5.99
N LEU A 184 16.75 -6.36 -6.29
CA LEU A 184 17.19 -7.67 -5.83
C LEU A 184 17.33 -7.74 -4.31
N LEU A 185 17.83 -6.69 -3.66
CA LEU A 185 17.92 -6.62 -2.20
C LEU A 185 16.54 -6.66 -1.54
N VAL A 186 15.57 -5.92 -2.09
CA VAL A 186 14.18 -5.95 -1.63
C VAL A 186 13.56 -7.32 -1.82
N LEU A 187 13.72 -7.94 -2.99
CA LEU A 187 13.19 -9.28 -3.27
C LEU A 187 13.82 -10.36 -2.38
N LYS A 188 15.09 -10.21 -2.01
CA LYS A 188 15.79 -11.09 -1.06
C LYS A 188 15.49 -10.77 0.42
N GLY A 189 14.62 -9.80 0.70
CA GLY A 189 14.26 -9.42 2.06
C GLY A 189 15.32 -8.65 2.84
N LYS A 190 16.39 -8.17 2.18
CA LYS A 190 17.55 -7.52 2.83
C LYS A 190 17.50 -5.99 2.81
N SER A 191 16.37 -5.38 2.42
CA SER A 191 16.30 -3.92 2.31
C SER A 191 16.21 -3.23 3.68
N PRO A 192 16.75 -2.00 3.86
CA PRO A 192 16.56 -1.22 5.10
C PRO A 192 15.08 -0.97 5.42
N THR A 193 14.24 -0.94 4.38
CA THR A 193 12.80 -0.76 4.52
C THR A 193 12.05 -2.04 4.91
N GLN A 194 12.73 -3.20 4.95
CA GLN A 194 12.17 -4.50 5.31
C GLN A 194 11.42 -4.46 6.63
N LYS A 195 11.89 -3.70 7.63
CA LYS A 195 11.20 -3.52 8.91
C LYS A 195 9.76 -2.97 8.79
N TYR A 196 9.45 -2.21 7.74
CA TYR A 196 8.09 -1.73 7.47
C TYR A 196 7.26 -2.75 6.63
N TRP A 197 7.95 -3.70 6.01
CA TRP A 197 7.39 -4.74 5.14
C TRP A 197 7.07 -6.01 5.92
N ASP A 198 8.02 -6.49 6.73
CA ASP A 198 7.86 -7.59 7.68
C ASP A 198 7.02 -7.12 8.86
N TYR A 199 5.86 -7.75 8.97
CA TYR A 199 4.91 -7.55 10.04
C TYR A 199 4.80 -8.90 10.75
N THR A 200 5.86 -9.27 11.45
CA THR A 200 5.75 -10.21 12.56
C THR A 200 5.21 -9.38 13.71
N GLY A 201 3.88 -9.46 13.88
CA GLY A 201 3.18 -8.71 14.89
C GLY A 201 3.54 -9.24 16.27
N GLU A 202 4.27 -8.43 17.02
CA GLU A 202 3.94 -8.24 18.43
C GLU A 202 2.96 -7.06 18.48
#